data_AF-A0A2V8ZVW3-F1
#
_entry.id   AF-A0A2V8ZVW3-F1
#
_cell.length_a   1.000
_cell.length_b   1.000
_cell.length_c   1.000
_cell.angle_alpha   90.00
_cell.angle_beta   90.00
_cell.angle_gamma   90.00
#
_symmetry.space_group_name_H-M   'P 1'
#
loop_
_entity.id
_entity.type
_entity.pdbx_description
1 polymer ?
#
loop_
_entity_poly.entity_id
_entity_poly.type
_entity_poly.pdbx_seq_one_letter_code
_entity_poly.pdbx_strand_id
1 'polypeptide(L)' 'MFDLPALNRICRECYSRPIAVYHRMKQLGMSLVTLTDHDSIEGSEPLLGYPGFFLSEEVTARMPSEQKST' A
#
# COMPACT_ATOMS: atom_id res chain seq x y z
N MET A 1 -12.59 -9.68 -10.84
CA MET A 1 -11.30 -8.98 -10.88
C MET A 1 -10.55 -9.52 -12.09
N PHE A 2 -10.24 -8.70 -13.10
CA PHE A 2 -9.57 -9.16 -14.31
C PHE A 2 -8.06 -9.22 -14.06
N ASP A 3 -7.52 -10.44 -13.98
CA ASP A 3 -6.09 -10.72 -13.80
C ASP A 3 -5.37 -10.52 -15.15
N LEU A 4 -4.95 -9.28 -15.44
CA LEU A 4 -4.04 -8.99 -16.55
C LEU A 4 -2.65 -8.61 -16.01
N PRO A 5 -1.68 -9.54 -16.00
CA PRO A 5 -0.38 -9.34 -15.37
C PRO A 5 0.46 -8.20 -15.98
N ALA A 6 0.13 -7.75 -17.20
CA ALA A 6 0.80 -6.63 -17.85
C ALA A 6 0.18 -5.26 -17.52
N LEU A 7 -1.10 -5.21 -17.14
CA LEU A 7 -1.81 -3.94 -16.90
C LEU A 7 -1.49 -3.37 -15.52
N ASN A 8 -1.20 -4.24 -14.54
CA ASN A 8 -0.78 -3.87 -13.19
C ASN A 8 0.53 -3.04 -13.16
N ARG A 9 1.34 -3.15 -14.21
CA ARG A 9 2.61 -2.43 -14.35
C ARG A 9 2.47 -1.09 -15.08
N ILE A 10 1.36 -0.87 -15.78
CA ILE A 10 1.10 0.32 -16.60
C ILE A 10 0.18 1.30 -15.86
N CYS A 11 -0.82 0.78 -15.14
CA CYS A 11 -1.66 1.59 -14.27
C CYS A 11 -0.99 1.70 -12.90
N ARG A 12 -0.46 2.88 -12.57
CA ARG A 12 -0.09 3.14 -11.17
C ARG A 12 -1.37 3.15 -10.35
N GLU A 13 -1.44 2.30 -9.34
CA GLU A 13 -2.56 2.31 -8.40
C GLU A 13 -2.52 3.55 -7.49
N CYS A 14 -1.32 4.15 -7.31
CA CYS A 14 -1.14 5.39 -6.57
C CYS A 14 -0.31 6.44 -7.34
N TYR A 15 -0.87 7.64 -7.52
CA TYR A 15 -0.21 8.78 -8.21
C TYR A 15 0.37 9.82 -7.24
N SER A 16 0.19 9.62 -5.94
CA SER A 16 0.65 10.55 -4.91
C SER A 16 2.05 10.19 -4.43
N ARG A 17 2.90 11.19 -4.20
CA ARG A 17 4.21 10.97 -3.57
C ARG A 17 4.02 10.62 -2.08
N PRO A 18 4.63 9.54 -1.55
CA PRO A 18 4.54 9.12 -0.14
C PRO A 18 4.69 10.27 0.87
N ILE A 19 5.71 11.10 0.68
CA ILE A 19 6.02 12.25 1.55
C ILE A 19 4.89 13.29 1.56
N ALA A 20 4.26 13.55 0.41
CA ALA A 20 3.17 14.51 0.32
C ALA A 20 1.92 14.01 1.08
N VAL A 21 1.65 12.71 1.00
CA VAL A 21 0.56 12.07 1.76
C VAL A 21 0.84 12.18 3.25
N TYR A 22 2.04 11.83 3.71
CA TYR A 22 2.42 11.94 5.12
C TYR A 22 2.19 13.35 5.66
N HIS A 23 2.75 14.38 5.01
CA HIS A 23 2.60 15.76 5.48
C HIS A 23 1.14 16.21 5.49
N ARG A 24 0.36 15.82 4.46
CA ARG A 24 -1.07 16.13 4.42
C ARG A 24 -1.82 15.50 5.59
N MET A 25 -1.54 14.24 5.92
CA MET A 25 -2.19 13.55 7.04
C MET A 25 -1.81 14.17 8.39
N LYS A 26 -0.54 14.56 8.58
CA LYS A 26 -0.12 15.30 9.78
C LYS A 26 -0.79 16.66 9.90
N GLN A 27 -0.95 17.40 8.79
CA GLN A 27 -1.69 18.67 8.77
C GLN A 27 -3.16 18.50 9.14
N LEU A 28 -3.76 17.35 8.82
CA LEU A 28 -5.12 17.00 9.20
C LEU A 28 -5.25 16.54 10.66
N GLY A 29 -4.15 16.57 11.43
CA GLY A 29 -4.15 16.23 12.86
C GLY A 29 -4.03 14.74 13.15
N MET A 30 -3.69 13.91 12.15
CA MET A 30 -3.50 12.47 12.39
C MET A 30 -2.26 12.21 13.24
N SER A 31 -2.43 11.42 14.31
CA SER A 31 -1.33 10.99 15.18
C SER A 31 -0.44 9.95 14.52
N LEU A 32 -1.05 8.98 13.84
CA LEU A 32 -0.39 7.88 13.15
C LEU A 32 -0.70 7.89 11.65
N VAL A 33 0.27 7.50 10.83
CA VAL A 33 0.15 7.43 9.37
C VAL A 33 0.83 6.15 8.88
N THR A 34 0.29 5.53 7.83
CA THR A 34 0.91 4.39 7.15
C THR A 34 0.63 4.43 5.65
N LEU A 35 1.29 3.55 4.90
CA LEU A 35 1.01 3.25 3.50
C LEU A 35 0.66 1.77 3.39
N THR A 36 -0.32 1.46 2.54
CA THR A 36 -0.86 0.11 2.29
C THR A 36 -0.88 -0.12 0.80
N ASP A 37 0.29 -0.20 0.16
CA ASP A 37 0.35 -0.54 -1.26
C ASP A 37 0.02 -2.04 -1.45
N HIS A 38 -0.54 -2.40 -2.61
CA HIS A 38 -0.97 -3.77 -2.89
C HIS A 38 0.23 -4.70 -3.12
N ASP A 39 0.35 -5.72 -2.27
CA ASP A 39 1.43 -6.72 -2.27
C ASP A 39 2.86 -6.11 -2.36
N SER A 40 3.06 -4.92 -1.77
CA SER A 40 4.34 -4.22 -1.78
C SER A 40 4.49 -3.26 -0.59
N ILE A 41 5.73 -3.09 -0.14
CA ILE A 41 6.12 -2.10 0.88
C ILE A 41 7.09 -1.03 0.36
N GLU A 42 7.46 -1.07 -0.92
CA GLU A 42 8.51 -0.20 -1.48
C GLU A 42 8.19 1.30 -1.31
N GLY A 43 6.91 1.68 -1.40
CA GLY A 43 6.45 3.06 -1.20
C GLY A 43 6.75 3.63 0.19
N SER A 44 7.03 2.76 1.18
CA SER A 44 7.31 3.15 2.56
C SER A 44 8.76 3.56 2.81
N GLU A 45 9.69 3.22 1.92
CA GLU A 45 11.13 3.52 2.09
C GLU A 45 11.42 4.99 2.46
N PRO A 46 10.82 6.00 1.79
CA PRO A 46 11.09 7.41 2.10
C PRO A 46 10.53 7.87 3.46
N LEU A 47 9.69 7.07 4.11
CA LEU A 47 9.02 7.40 5.37
C LEU A 47 9.58 6.61 6.56
N LEU A 48 10.56 5.73 6.34
CA LEU A 48 11.19 4.97 7.42
C LEU A 48 11.79 5.93 8.47
N GLY A 49 11.40 5.74 9.73
CA GLY A 49 11.85 6.57 10.86
C GLY A 49 11.07 7.89 11.04
N TYR A 50 10.09 8.21 10.19
CA TYR A 50 9.27 9.40 10.39
C TYR A 50 8.41 9.26 11.67
N PRO A 51 8.31 10.29 12.52
CA PRO A 51 7.51 10.22 13.74
C PRO A 51 6.04 9.89 13.46
N GLY A 52 5.54 8.86 14.16
CA GLY A 52 4.16 8.38 14.00
C GLY A 52 3.88 7.68 12.67
N PHE A 53 4.90 7.40 11.86
CA PHE A 53 4.78 6.49 10.72
C PHE A 53 4.99 5.05 11.18
N PHE A 54 4.18 4.12 10.66
CA PHE A 54 4.42 2.68 10.81
C PHE A 54 4.33 2.00 9.44
N LEU A 55 5.14 0.96 9.23
CA LEU A 55 5.17 0.17 8.01
C LEU A 55 3.92 -0.72 7.91
N SER A 56 3.28 -0.78 6.75
CA SER A 56 2.17 -1.70 6.48
C SER A 56 2.06 -2.05 5.00
N GLU A 57 1.15 -2.96 4.67
CA GLU A 57 0.93 -3.51 3.32
C GLU A 57 -0.53 -3.98 3.19
N GLU A 58 -1.11 -3.86 2.00
CA GLU A 58 -2.37 -4.53 1.65
C GLU A 58 -2.04 -5.87 0.97
N VAL A 59 -2.20 -6.98 1.69
CA VAL A 59 -1.79 -8.31 1.21
C VAL A 59 -2.94 -9.06 0.56
N THR A 60 -2.70 -9.62 -0.62
CA THR A 60 -3.60 -10.58 -1.27
C THR A 60 -3.54 -11.93 -0.56
N ALA A 61 -4.66 -12.33 0.04
CA ALA A 61 -4.79 -13.63 0.70
C ALA A 61 -5.69 -14.61 -0.08
N ARG A 62 -5.42 -15.90 0.07
CA ARG A 62 -6.34 -16.98 -0.35
C ARG A 62 -6.76 -17.79 0.86
N MET A 63 -8.05 -18.08 0.97
CA MET A 63 -8.56 -18.93 2.04
C MET A 63 -8.33 -20.40 1.70
N PRO A 64 -8.00 -21.27 2.68
CA PRO A 64 -7.78 -22.70 2.43
C PRO A 64 -8.97 -23.40 1.76
N SER A 65 -10.20 -22.96 2.06
CA SER A 65 -11.44 -23.47 1.47
C SER A 65 -11.66 -23.09 0.01
N GLU A 66 -10.88 -22.15 -0.52
CA GLU A 66 -11.00 -21.65 -1.90
C GLU A 66 -10.05 -22.34 -2.89
N GLN A 67 -9.32 -23.38 -2.45
CA GLN A 67 -8.73 -24.33 -3.40
C GLN A 67 -9.88 -25.06 -4.09
N LYS A 68 -10.30 -24.55 -5.25
CA LYS A 68 -11.11 -25.33 -6.18
C LYS A 68 -10.33 -26.61 -6.46
N SER A 69 -10.86 -27.75 -6.04
CA SER A 69 -10.42 -29.05 -6.53
C SER A 69 -10.42 -28.99 -8.05
N THR A 70 -9.23 -28.89 -8.62
CA THR A 70 -8.96 -29.23 -10.02
C THR A 70 -9.03 -30.73 -10.19
#